data_AF-A0A1Q4W818-F1
#
_entry.id   AF-A0A1Q4W818-F1
#
_cell.length_a   1.000
_cell.length_b   1.000
_cell.length_c   1.000
_cell.angle_alpha   90.00
_cell.angle_beta   90.00
_cell.angle_gamma   90.00
#
_symmetry.space_group_name_H-M   'P 1'
#
loop_
_entity.id
_entity.type
_entity.pdbx_description
1 polymer ?
#
loop_
_entity_poly.entity_id
_entity_poly.type
_entity_poly.pdbx_seq_one_letter_code
_entity_poly.pdbx_strand_id
1 'polypeptide(L)'
;MMRTHRTMATTLAAVALAGAAGAGVAQAAPATAGSAAPSACRPANHIAKVAQVPGNTGHLHYRVTLTAPRGYESCELAGSPTDVRFSHHGSQVAATTDAYGDQKTVVTFGPGHPVHYDILVRGSSRATPADEVSFTLQAPDGEIPGTSFAEGSLKVADGTLIGPIAPGA
;
A
#
# COMPACT_ATOMS: atom_id res chain seq x y z
N MET A 1 54.07 -13.81 -22.44
CA MET A 1 54.48 -14.20 -23.81
C MET A 1 53.61 -15.39 -24.20
N MET A 2 52.65 -15.20 -25.11
CA MET A 2 52.10 -16.17 -26.08
C MET A 2 50.78 -15.60 -26.63
N ARG A 3 50.87 -15.09 -27.87
CA ARG A 3 49.75 -14.96 -28.79
C ARG A 3 49.49 -16.36 -29.36
N THR A 4 48.23 -16.75 -29.51
CA THR A 4 47.86 -17.79 -30.47
C THR A 4 46.54 -17.39 -31.14
N HIS A 5 46.64 -17.09 -32.43
CA HIS A 5 45.54 -16.90 -33.37
C HIS A 5 44.88 -18.24 -33.69
N ARG A 6 43.59 -18.23 -34.05
CA ARG A 6 43.04 -19.07 -35.14
C ARG A 6 41.65 -18.61 -35.59
N THR A 7 41.61 -18.18 -36.85
CA THR A 7 40.46 -17.98 -37.73
C THR A 7 39.89 -19.34 -38.17
N MET A 8 38.57 -19.50 -38.23
CA MET A 8 37.88 -20.51 -39.05
C MET A 8 36.52 -19.98 -39.51
N ALA A 9 36.14 -20.38 -40.72
CA ALA A 9 35.21 -19.71 -41.62
C ALA A 9 33.79 -20.33 -41.66
N THR A 10 32.83 -19.47 -42.03
CA THR A 10 31.58 -19.66 -42.81
C THR A 10 30.85 -21.01 -42.87
N THR A 11 29.52 -20.94 -42.68
CA THR A 11 28.53 -21.52 -43.61
C THR A 11 27.17 -20.82 -43.50
N LEU A 12 26.67 -20.33 -44.65
CA LEU A 12 25.29 -19.91 -44.90
C LEU A 12 24.42 -21.16 -45.12
N ALA A 13 23.20 -21.16 -44.58
CA ALA A 13 22.11 -22.00 -45.08
C ALA A 13 20.81 -21.20 -45.05
N ALA A 14 20.37 -20.77 -46.23
CA ALA A 14 19.04 -20.26 -46.47
C ALA A 14 18.09 -21.45 -46.69
N VAL A 15 16.96 -21.47 -45.98
CA VAL A 15 15.84 -22.34 -46.32
C VAL A 15 14.58 -21.48 -46.29
N ALA A 16 14.09 -21.17 -47.49
CA ALA A 16 12.76 -20.62 -47.71
C ALA A 16 11.82 -21.78 -47.99
N LEU A 17 10.70 -21.86 -47.26
CA LEU A 17 9.53 -22.66 -47.63
C LEU A 17 8.28 -21.85 -47.26
N ALA A 18 7.61 -21.36 -48.31
CA ALA A 18 6.30 -20.76 -48.26
C ALA A 18 5.23 -21.84 -48.05
N GLY A 19 4.25 -21.57 -47.20
CA GLY A 19 3.03 -22.36 -47.03
C GLY A 19 1.86 -21.41 -46.84
N ALA A 20 0.81 -21.61 -47.65
CA ALA A 20 -0.24 -20.64 -47.95
C ALA A 20 -1.40 -20.59 -46.94
N ALA A 21 -2.05 -19.42 -46.93
CA ALA A 21 -3.47 -19.16 -46.73
C ALA A 21 -4.20 -19.84 -45.55
N GLY A 22 -4.43 -19.03 -44.53
CA GLY A 22 -5.43 -19.23 -43.48
C GLY A 22 -5.56 -17.95 -42.67
N ALA A 23 -6.01 -16.86 -43.29
CA ALA A 23 -6.24 -15.59 -42.61
C ALA A 23 -7.50 -15.68 -41.73
N GLY A 24 -7.39 -16.41 -40.61
CA GLY A 24 -8.25 -16.21 -39.46
C GLY A 24 -7.78 -14.94 -38.78
N VAL A 25 -8.47 -13.83 -39.00
CA VAL A 25 -8.32 -12.65 -38.16
C VAL A 25 -8.79 -13.04 -36.76
N ALA A 26 -7.85 -13.40 -35.89
CA ALA A 26 -8.12 -13.45 -34.46
C ALA A 26 -8.44 -12.02 -34.04
N GLN A 27 -9.73 -11.70 -34.00
CA GLN A 27 -10.20 -10.47 -33.39
C GLN A 27 -9.91 -10.59 -31.89
N ALA A 28 -8.75 -10.11 -31.47
CA ALA A 28 -8.52 -9.81 -30.07
C ALA A 28 -9.61 -8.82 -29.67
N ALA A 29 -10.53 -9.25 -28.80
CA ALA A 29 -11.50 -8.34 -28.20
C ALA A 29 -10.72 -7.14 -27.64
N PRO A 30 -11.14 -5.90 -27.90
CA PRO A 30 -10.49 -4.75 -27.29
C PRO A 30 -10.54 -4.99 -25.78
N ALA A 31 -9.37 -5.07 -25.15
CA ALA A 31 -9.30 -4.96 -23.71
C ALA A 31 -10.04 -3.67 -23.38
N THR A 32 -11.15 -3.75 -22.66
CA THR A 32 -11.80 -2.60 -22.05
C THR A 32 -10.66 -1.80 -21.45
N ALA A 33 -10.44 -0.57 -21.90
CA ALA A 33 -9.33 0.23 -21.45
C ALA A 33 -9.50 0.40 -19.93
N GLY A 34 -8.84 -0.48 -19.16
CA GLY A 34 -8.65 -0.32 -17.74
C GLY A 34 -8.03 1.06 -17.60
N SER A 35 -8.65 1.89 -16.78
CA SER A 35 -8.27 3.30 -16.69
C SER A 35 -6.77 3.41 -16.48
N ALA A 36 -6.12 4.23 -17.31
CA ALA A 36 -4.65 4.21 -17.47
C ALA A 36 -3.91 4.76 -16.24
N ALA A 37 -4.61 5.32 -15.28
CA ALA A 37 -4.02 5.92 -14.09
C ALA A 37 -3.59 4.85 -13.07
N PRO A 38 -2.50 5.10 -12.31
CA PRO A 38 -2.04 4.16 -11.31
C PRO A 38 -2.97 4.17 -10.08
N SER A 39 -3.05 3.03 -9.39
CA SER A 39 -3.89 2.86 -8.20
C SER A 39 -3.49 3.79 -7.05
N ALA A 40 -4.48 4.38 -6.38
CA ALA A 40 -4.32 5.19 -5.18
C ALA A 40 -3.73 4.41 -3.98
N CYS A 41 -3.94 3.09 -3.93
CA CYS A 41 -3.47 2.24 -2.84
C CYS A 41 -1.96 2.04 -2.80
N ARG A 42 -1.23 2.44 -3.86
CA ARG A 42 0.23 2.37 -3.84
C ARG A 42 0.77 3.45 -2.88
N PRO A 43 1.78 3.16 -2.04
CA PRO A 43 2.27 4.11 -1.05
C PRO A 43 2.62 5.50 -1.57
N ALA A 44 3.21 5.59 -2.78
CA ALA A 44 3.59 6.86 -3.39
C ALA A 44 2.41 7.69 -3.94
N ASN A 45 1.20 7.12 -3.97
CA ASN A 45 0.03 7.69 -4.66
C ASN A 45 -1.02 8.24 -3.68
N HIS A 46 -0.72 8.27 -2.39
CA HIS A 46 -1.57 8.90 -1.39
C HIS A 46 -0.75 9.61 -0.32
N ILE A 47 -1.43 10.43 0.46
CA ILE A 47 -0.88 11.10 1.63
C ILE A 47 -1.60 10.54 2.84
N ALA A 48 -0.86 10.20 3.90
CA ALA A 48 -1.43 9.83 5.18
C ALA A 48 -0.98 10.79 6.28
N LYS A 49 -1.90 11.18 7.16
CA LYS A 49 -1.62 12.10 8.29
C LYS A 49 -2.26 11.60 9.56
N VAL A 50 -1.55 11.74 10.67
CA VAL A 50 -2.02 11.39 12.01
C VAL A 50 -2.48 12.65 12.73
N ALA A 51 -3.67 12.60 13.33
CA ALA A 51 -4.17 13.65 14.21
C ALA A 51 -4.79 13.04 15.45
N GLN A 52 -4.65 13.71 16.60
CA GLN A 52 -5.40 13.34 17.80
C GLN A 52 -6.86 13.77 17.63
N VAL A 53 -7.80 12.87 17.93
CA VAL A 53 -9.23 13.14 17.94
C VAL A 53 -9.77 13.05 19.37
N PRO A 54 -10.96 13.63 19.67
CA PRO A 54 -11.55 13.51 21.00
C PRO A 54 -11.70 12.03 21.41
N GLY A 55 -10.97 11.64 22.45
CA GLY A 55 -11.05 10.29 23.01
C GLY A 55 -12.10 10.19 24.12
N ASN A 56 -12.58 8.97 24.37
CA ASN A 56 -13.32 8.68 25.60
C ASN A 56 -12.37 8.66 26.81
N THR A 57 -12.92 8.86 28.01
CA THR A 57 -12.18 8.89 29.27
C THR A 57 -11.25 7.67 29.40
N GLY A 58 -9.95 7.91 29.53
CA GLY A 58 -8.95 6.88 29.78
C GLY A 58 -8.23 6.33 28.55
N HIS A 59 -8.44 6.88 27.34
CA HIS A 59 -7.72 6.47 26.13
C HIS A 59 -7.22 7.67 25.35
N LEU A 60 -6.03 7.54 24.74
CA LEU A 60 -5.64 8.43 23.64
C LEU A 60 -6.19 7.86 22.35
N HIS A 61 -6.79 8.71 21.54
CA HIS A 61 -7.40 8.35 20.28
C HIS A 61 -6.78 9.20 19.19
N TYR A 62 -6.19 8.53 18.21
CA TYR A 62 -5.64 9.15 17.02
C TYR A 62 -6.37 8.62 15.80
N ARG A 63 -6.48 9.47 14.78
CA ARG A 63 -6.98 9.11 13.47
C ARG A 63 -5.86 9.27 12.46
N VAL A 64 -5.65 8.23 11.66
CA VAL A 64 -4.82 8.29 10.46
C VAL A 64 -5.72 8.45 9.26
N THR A 65 -5.64 9.59 8.59
CA THR A 65 -6.44 9.90 7.39
C THR A 65 -5.60 9.70 6.16
N LEU A 66 -6.09 8.91 5.19
CA LEU A 66 -5.50 8.71 3.88
C LEU A 66 -6.28 9.51 2.84
N THR A 67 -5.57 10.24 1.98
CA THR A 67 -6.15 11.01 0.88
C THR A 67 -5.36 10.77 -0.39
N ALA A 68 -6.08 10.45 -1.48
CA ALA A 68 -5.50 10.33 -2.81
C ALA A 68 -5.71 11.63 -3.61
N PRO A 69 -4.64 12.22 -4.20
CA PRO A 69 -4.77 13.30 -5.17
C PRO A 69 -5.57 12.88 -6.41
N ARG A 70 -6.07 13.86 -7.18
CA ARG A 70 -6.66 13.59 -8.50
C ARG A 70 -5.62 12.98 -9.44
N GLY A 71 -6.07 12.17 -10.40
CA GLY A 71 -5.20 11.51 -11.40
C GLY A 71 -4.74 10.11 -11.00
N TYR A 72 -5.24 9.58 -9.88
CA TYR A 72 -5.09 8.17 -9.48
C TYR A 72 -6.42 7.43 -9.59
N GLU A 73 -6.34 6.13 -9.84
CA GLU A 73 -7.51 5.25 -9.82
C GLU A 73 -7.90 4.86 -8.41
N SER A 74 -9.20 4.79 -8.16
CA SER A 74 -9.73 4.23 -6.92
C SER A 74 -9.36 2.75 -6.78
N CYS A 75 -9.33 2.28 -5.54
CA CYS A 75 -9.04 0.91 -5.18
C CYS A 75 -9.88 0.50 -3.96
N GLU A 76 -9.89 -0.79 -3.67
CA GLU A 76 -10.57 -1.34 -2.49
C GLU A 76 -9.56 -1.62 -1.37
N LEU A 77 -9.96 -1.28 -0.16
CA LEU A 77 -9.25 -1.58 1.08
C LEU A 77 -10.15 -2.39 2.01
N ALA A 78 -9.56 -3.22 2.85
CA ALA A 78 -10.29 -3.99 3.85
C ALA A 78 -9.47 -4.18 5.14
N GLY A 79 -10.15 -4.25 6.27
CA GLY A 79 -9.54 -4.53 7.58
C GLY A 79 -8.56 -3.47 8.08
N SER A 80 -7.82 -3.80 9.14
CA SER A 80 -6.80 -2.94 9.75
C SER A 80 -5.50 -2.99 8.96
N PRO A 81 -4.69 -1.92 8.89
CA PRO A 81 -3.34 -2.01 8.35
C PRO A 81 -2.48 -3.03 9.11
N THR A 82 -1.57 -3.70 8.39
CA THR A 82 -0.60 -4.66 8.95
C THR A 82 0.80 -4.03 9.04
N ASP A 83 1.76 -4.77 9.60
CA ASP A 83 3.15 -4.33 9.80
C ASP A 83 3.31 -2.94 10.44
N VAL A 84 2.37 -2.58 11.31
CA VAL A 84 2.31 -1.23 11.89
C VAL A 84 3.50 -1.02 12.82
N ARG A 85 4.42 -0.12 12.47
CA ARG A 85 5.57 0.29 13.30
C ARG A 85 5.51 1.79 13.55
N PHE A 86 6.13 2.23 14.64
CA PHE A 86 6.18 3.64 15.03
C PHE A 86 7.62 4.12 15.07
N SER A 87 7.84 5.39 14.72
CA SER A 87 9.14 6.03 14.84
C SER A 87 9.01 7.41 15.50
N HIS A 88 10.11 7.85 16.10
CA HIS A 88 10.28 9.19 16.64
C HIS A 88 11.59 9.75 16.12
N HIS A 89 11.54 10.81 15.32
CA HIS A 89 12.72 11.42 14.71
C HIS A 89 13.60 10.40 13.95
N GLY A 90 12.94 9.48 13.22
CA GLY A 90 13.59 8.42 12.43
C GLY A 90 14.08 7.21 13.24
N SER A 91 13.92 7.19 14.56
CA SER A 91 14.27 6.04 15.40
C SER A 91 13.02 5.23 15.75
N GLN A 92 13.06 3.91 15.57
CA GLN A 92 11.91 3.05 15.86
C GLN A 92 11.56 3.08 17.36
N VAL A 93 10.27 3.23 17.65
CA VAL A 93 9.69 3.14 18.99
C VAL A 93 9.10 1.75 19.18
N ALA A 94 9.47 1.09 20.28
CA ALA A 94 8.91 -0.21 20.63
C ALA A 94 7.46 -0.06 21.12
N ALA A 95 6.55 -0.79 20.49
CA ALA A 95 5.18 -0.98 20.93
C ALA A 95 4.60 -2.26 20.32
N THR A 96 3.81 -3.01 21.09
CA THR A 96 2.96 -4.07 20.54
C THR A 96 1.63 -3.52 20.04
N THR A 97 1.14 -4.09 18.95
CA THR A 97 -0.09 -3.68 18.28
C THR A 97 -1.01 -4.86 18.06
N ASP A 98 -2.31 -4.67 18.30
CA ASP A 98 -3.35 -5.64 17.96
C ASP A 98 -4.42 -4.98 17.08
N ALA A 99 -5.04 -5.74 16.19
CA ALA A 99 -6.20 -5.28 15.44
C ALA A 99 -7.48 -5.34 16.30
N TYR A 100 -8.44 -4.45 16.03
CA TYR A 100 -9.78 -4.52 16.61
C TYR A 100 -10.85 -4.19 15.56
N GLY A 101 -12.12 -4.40 15.90
CA GLY A 101 -13.24 -4.09 15.00
C GLY A 101 -13.42 -5.13 13.90
N ASP A 102 -14.33 -4.85 12.97
CA ASP A 102 -14.60 -5.76 11.85
C ASP A 102 -13.52 -5.67 10.78
N GLN A 103 -12.87 -6.81 10.52
CA GLN A 103 -11.77 -6.93 9.57
C GLN A 103 -12.24 -7.23 8.14
N LYS A 104 -13.54 -7.41 7.91
CA LYS A 104 -14.08 -7.86 6.61
C LYS A 104 -14.77 -6.77 5.81
N THR A 105 -14.99 -5.60 6.40
CA THR A 105 -15.62 -4.48 5.71
C THR A 105 -14.70 -3.97 4.59
N VAL A 106 -15.24 -3.93 3.36
CA VAL A 106 -14.55 -3.41 2.18
C VAL A 106 -14.95 -1.94 1.97
N VAL A 107 -13.98 -1.09 1.69
CA VAL A 107 -14.20 0.32 1.41
C VAL A 107 -13.48 0.76 0.14
N THR A 108 -14.08 1.72 -0.57
CA THR A 108 -13.43 2.35 -1.72
C THR A 108 -12.57 3.52 -1.26
N PHE A 109 -11.30 3.50 -1.64
CA PHE A 109 -10.35 4.59 -1.44
C PHE A 109 -9.92 5.17 -2.79
N GLY A 110 -9.88 6.49 -2.90
CA GLY A 110 -9.47 7.15 -4.14
C GLY A 110 -9.70 8.65 -4.12
N PRO A 111 -9.52 9.33 -5.25
CA PRO A 111 -9.72 10.77 -5.33
C PRO A 111 -11.15 11.16 -4.92
N GLY A 112 -11.27 12.05 -3.93
CA GLY A 112 -12.57 12.48 -3.39
C GLY A 112 -13.21 11.49 -2.41
N HIS A 113 -12.58 10.34 -2.15
CA HIS A 113 -13.02 9.31 -1.21
C HIS A 113 -11.91 9.06 -0.18
N PRO A 114 -11.68 10.01 0.76
CA PRO A 114 -10.73 9.77 1.84
C PRO A 114 -11.21 8.63 2.72
N VAL A 115 -10.26 7.93 3.31
CA VAL A 115 -10.50 6.88 4.30
C VAL A 115 -9.65 7.14 5.53
N HIS A 116 -9.98 6.50 6.64
CA HIS A 116 -9.19 6.58 7.84
C HIS A 116 -9.14 5.25 8.57
N TYR A 117 -8.17 5.11 9.46
CA TYR A 117 -8.22 4.15 10.54
C TYR A 117 -7.84 4.83 11.85
N ASP A 118 -8.35 4.28 12.94
CA ASP A 118 -8.12 4.83 14.27
C ASP A 118 -7.06 4.02 15.02
N ILE A 119 -6.26 4.73 15.81
CA ILE A 119 -5.27 4.17 16.72
C ILE A 119 -5.73 4.49 18.13
N LEU A 120 -5.97 3.45 18.93
CA LEU A 120 -6.37 3.59 20.33
C LEU A 120 -5.23 3.15 21.25
N VAL A 121 -4.84 4.05 22.14
CA VAL A 121 -3.82 3.78 23.15
C VAL A 121 -4.49 3.78 24.50
N ARG A 122 -4.47 2.63 25.17
CA ARG A 122 -5.06 2.50 26.50
C ARG A 122 -4.27 3.31 27.51
N GLY A 123 -4.99 4.06 28.34
CA GLY A 123 -4.48 5.02 29.31
C GLY A 123 -3.45 4.38 30.21
N SER A 124 -2.19 4.56 29.84
CA SER A 124 -1.05 4.16 30.62
C SER A 124 -0.16 5.37 30.80
N SER A 125 0.39 5.53 32.00
CA SER A 125 1.43 6.50 32.34
C SER A 125 2.76 6.24 31.60
N ARG A 126 2.80 5.27 30.68
CA ARG A 126 4.00 4.77 30.00
C ARG A 126 3.93 4.91 28.47
N ALA A 127 3.06 5.78 27.95
CA ALA A 127 3.01 6.03 26.52
C ALA A 127 4.25 6.84 26.05
N THR A 128 4.92 6.32 25.04
CA THR A 128 6.14 6.89 24.45
C THR A 128 5.78 7.76 23.24
N PRO A 129 6.39 8.94 23.06
CA PRO A 129 6.14 9.78 21.89
C PRO A 129 6.60 9.10 20.59
N ALA A 130 5.85 9.37 19.53
CA ALA A 130 6.18 9.06 18.14
C ALA A 130 5.74 10.24 17.25
N ASP A 131 6.30 10.35 16.06
CA ASP A 131 5.93 11.36 15.05
C ASP A 131 5.61 10.78 13.67
N GLU A 132 5.76 9.47 13.51
CA GLU A 132 5.43 8.75 12.28
C GLU A 132 4.96 7.32 12.60
N VAL A 133 4.03 6.84 11.76
CA VAL A 133 3.60 5.44 11.71
C VAL A 133 3.80 4.90 10.30
N SER A 134 4.49 3.77 10.19
CA SER A 134 4.61 3.01 8.95
C SER A 134 3.67 1.81 8.98
N PHE A 135 3.03 1.48 7.85
CA PHE A 135 2.05 0.40 7.78
C PHE A 135 1.90 -0.16 6.37
N THR A 136 1.38 -1.38 6.28
CA THR A 136 1.00 -2.04 5.03
C THR A 136 -0.52 -2.02 4.90
N LEU A 137 -1.02 -1.60 3.75
CA LEU A 137 -2.46 -1.59 3.46
C LEU A 137 -2.93 -2.99 3.04
N GLN A 138 -4.19 -3.30 3.30
CA GLN A 138 -4.81 -4.55 2.90
C GLN A 138 -5.93 -4.29 1.90
N ALA A 139 -5.94 -5.06 0.82
CA ALA A 139 -7.05 -5.24 -0.09
C ALA A 139 -7.93 -6.40 0.42
N PRO A 140 -9.16 -6.58 -0.11
CA PRO A 140 -10.03 -7.68 0.27
C PRO A 140 -9.43 -9.08 0.05
N ASP A 141 -8.48 -9.20 -0.88
CA ASP A 141 -7.80 -10.44 -1.26
C ASP A 141 -6.41 -10.61 -0.61
N GLY A 142 -5.95 -9.64 0.20
CA GLY A 142 -4.71 -9.73 0.95
C GLY A 142 -3.93 -8.43 1.03
N GLU A 143 -2.67 -8.51 1.47
CA GLU A 143 -1.81 -7.33 1.62
C GLU A 143 -1.48 -6.69 0.27
N ILE A 144 -1.51 -5.36 0.25
CA ILE A 144 -1.06 -4.54 -0.87
C ILE A 144 0.45 -4.30 -0.69
N PRO A 145 1.30 -4.73 -1.62
CA PRO A 145 2.75 -4.60 -1.45
C PRO A 145 3.19 -3.14 -1.29
N GLY A 146 4.02 -2.92 -0.27
CA GLY A 146 4.68 -1.66 0.00
C GLY A 146 4.28 -1.05 1.33
N THR A 147 5.16 -0.18 1.83
CA THR A 147 4.98 0.49 3.12
C THR A 147 4.52 1.92 2.91
N SER A 148 3.41 2.27 3.55
CA SER A 148 2.88 3.63 3.62
C SER A 148 3.31 4.28 4.92
N PHE A 149 3.36 5.62 4.94
CA PHE A 149 3.81 6.39 6.09
C PHE A 149 2.80 7.48 6.39
N ALA A 150 2.40 7.59 7.66
CA ALA A 150 1.60 8.71 8.14
C ALA A 150 2.40 9.51 9.17
N GLU A 151 2.43 10.82 8.98
CA GLU A 151 3.14 11.75 9.84
C GLU A 151 2.17 12.47 10.77
N GLY A 152 2.59 12.71 12.00
CA GLY A 152 1.87 13.51 12.98
C GLY A 152 2.23 13.09 14.40
N SER A 153 2.05 14.01 15.36
CA SER A 153 2.37 13.72 16.76
C SER A 153 1.40 12.70 17.34
N LEU A 154 1.94 11.61 17.88
CA LEU A 154 1.18 10.62 18.62
C LEU A 154 1.99 10.08 19.81
N LYS A 155 1.32 9.31 20.65
CA LYS A 155 1.97 8.50 21.67
C LYS A 155 1.54 7.07 21.46
N VAL A 156 2.39 6.13 21.83
CA VAL A 156 2.13 4.69 21.69
C VAL A 156 2.57 3.94 22.93
N ALA A 157 1.95 2.80 23.18
CA ALA A 157 2.28 1.90 24.27
C ALA A 157 2.03 0.45 23.85
N ASP A 158 2.53 -0.50 24.63
CA ASP A 158 2.16 -1.91 24.42
C ASP A 158 0.64 -2.12 24.53
N GLY A 159 0.10 -2.91 23.63
CA GLY A 159 -1.35 -3.13 23.47
C GLY A 159 -2.07 -1.96 22.81
N THR A 160 -1.35 -1.17 21.98
CA THR A 160 -1.97 -0.18 21.09
C THR A 160 -2.88 -0.91 20.09
N LEU A 161 -4.10 -0.42 19.90
CA LEU A 161 -5.06 -1.05 19.03
C LEU A 161 -5.17 -0.30 17.69
N ILE A 162 -5.22 -1.05 16.59
CA ILE A 162 -5.33 -0.53 15.23
C ILE A 162 -6.70 -0.93 14.64
N GLY A 163 -7.52 0.08 14.34
CA GLY A 163 -8.87 -0.11 13.79
C GLY A 163 -8.86 -0.45 12.30
N PRO A 164 -9.98 -0.94 11.77
CA PRO A 164 -10.11 -1.20 10.36
C PRO A 164 -10.19 0.11 9.57
N ILE A 165 -9.82 0.08 8.30
CA ILE A 165 -10.07 1.20 7.39
C ILE A 165 -11.59 1.43 7.29
N ALA A 166 -11.99 2.69 7.45
CA ALA A 166 -13.36 3.17 7.34
C ALA A 166 -13.45 4.37 6.38
N PRO A 167 -14.61 4.60 5.74
CA PRO A 167 -14.78 5.77 4.87
C PRO A 167 -14.79 7.08 5.65
N GLY A 168 -14.28 8.15 5.03
CA GLY A 168 -14.28 9.51 5.56
C GLY A 168 -12.93 9.95 6.14
N ALA A 169 -12.87 11.24 6.52
CA ALA A 169 -11.77 11.89 7.22
C ALA A 169 -12.30 12.47 8.54
#